data_AF-A0A517MAI4-F1
#
_entry.id   AF-A0A517MAI4-F1
#
_cell.length_a   1.000
_cell.length_b   1.000
_cell.length_c   1.000
_cell.angle_alpha   90.00
_cell.angle_beta   90.00
_cell.angle_gamma   90.00
#
_symmetry.space_group_name_H-M   'P 1'
#
loop_
_entity.id
_entity.type
_entity.pdbx_description
1 polymer ?
#
loop_
_entity_poly.entity_id
_entity_poly.type
_entity_poly.pdbx_seq_one_letter_code
_entity_poly.pdbx_strand_id
1 'polypeptide(L)'
;MENKHRKQVRSGMVHGLWIPILGGLLAQSIGCSKPVREFPPKAPQPVTVMSLEKRLPPVSYFASGSVKSWKNEKIGFEVSGRVQWVLEPGQDIDGRVYDADKNLIQKGTPLAQIDPAHYVIAVKSAKANLEMAEAKRDSLKIRLEESLVADVQSAEAELELAGIEFERVKGLKEQNAISQAQFDQARILQKTRQAALRSLDASKRQTETELKSAAAEIEAAKQALLDAERDVENTTLYGSYQGQISEVMVVPGSVVNAGDPILTLQMTNPIKVEVELSSQQSRQLRRRRGLPASFRLPDGSMRHENAFVYSMDSSADPTTRTFTMTLLMLNEKSSTLGSTAEAPMGAVYSEDIWPLKLNRMMGTPENVVLVEEQSIVHEGDQTFVYLVTNTTRRDLFPEVLKVRKQMLEELDLRVPFLGNWFFRSVQFKDDDGKTMPVDEDWIYVGTLEGGEETLAHWDGESVVLNSHAQWMHRPGDLVAVNLASDQAEEGFYVPIEAIYEEAEQCYVFAIQDGKVKRLRVDRQGTKNLDAGALFEIRSPELVSGMEIVVGGIHFLRDDQPVRVIAKFDASSLEPTQVATEAL
;
A
#
# COMPACT_ATOMS: atom_id res chain seq x y z
N MET A 1 58.73 -37.06 -9.71
CA MET A 1 59.60 -35.88 -9.57
C MET A 1 59.49 -35.43 -8.12
N GLU A 2 60.32 -36.00 -7.26
CA GLU A 2 61.60 -35.40 -6.82
C GLU A 2 61.39 -34.17 -5.93
N ASN A 3 61.56 -34.35 -4.62
CA ASN A 3 62.80 -34.08 -3.85
C ASN A 3 62.80 -32.60 -3.42
N LYS A 4 63.15 -32.16 -2.21
CA LYS A 4 64.05 -32.59 -1.12
C LYS A 4 63.92 -31.42 -0.10
N HIS A 5 64.07 -31.49 1.22
CA HIS A 5 65.16 -32.03 2.05
C HIS A 5 64.63 -31.98 3.51
N ARG A 6 64.67 -33.04 4.34
CA ARG A 6 65.82 -33.66 5.03
C ARG A 6 66.59 -32.60 5.87
N LYS A 7 66.76 -32.72 7.19
CA LYS A 7 67.32 -33.84 7.97
C LYS A 7 67.09 -33.57 9.49
N GLN A 8 66.65 -34.55 10.31
CA GLN A 8 67.41 -35.68 10.90
C GLN A 8 68.05 -35.23 12.25
N VAL A 9 67.94 -35.95 13.38
CA VAL A 9 68.66 -37.21 13.66
C VAL A 9 68.25 -37.77 15.05
N ARG A 10 67.82 -39.05 15.08
CA ARG A 10 68.16 -40.21 15.97
C ARG A 10 67.95 -40.07 17.50
N SER A 11 67.73 -41.11 18.30
CA SER A 11 67.70 -42.59 18.28
C SER A 11 67.44 -42.96 19.75
N GLY A 12 66.87 -44.07 20.20
CA GLY A 12 66.45 -45.34 19.62
C GLY A 12 65.99 -46.25 20.78
N MET A 13 65.20 -47.26 20.43
CA MET A 13 64.71 -48.36 21.28
C MET A 13 65.80 -49.02 22.13
N VAL A 14 65.40 -49.73 23.21
CA VAL A 14 65.61 -51.19 23.36
C VAL A 14 64.71 -51.73 24.49
N HIS A 15 64.09 -52.90 24.22
CA HIS A 15 63.34 -53.77 25.14
C HIS A 15 64.25 -54.46 26.17
N GLY A 16 63.72 -54.86 27.33
CA GLY A 16 64.42 -55.82 28.19
C GLY A 16 63.67 -56.20 29.45
N LEU A 17 63.06 -57.38 29.42
CA LEU A 17 62.47 -58.12 30.54
C LEU A 17 63.57 -58.98 31.21
N TRP A 18 63.67 -59.02 32.56
CA TRP A 18 64.01 -60.20 33.42
C TRP A 18 64.31 -59.82 34.90
N ILE A 19 63.44 -60.24 35.84
CA ILE A 19 63.58 -61.17 37.03
C ILE A 19 64.93 -61.14 37.84
N PRO A 20 65.12 -61.54 39.15
CA PRO A 20 64.26 -61.99 40.29
C PRO A 20 64.61 -61.48 41.75
N ILE A 21 63.72 -61.81 42.71
CA ILE A 21 63.88 -62.45 44.06
C ILE A 21 64.97 -61.98 45.06
N LEU A 22 64.55 -61.71 46.33
CA LEU A 22 65.04 -62.17 47.68
C LEU A 22 64.77 -61.02 48.69
N GLY A 23 64.30 -61.17 49.94
CA GLY A 23 64.03 -62.29 50.82
C GLY A 23 63.45 -61.75 52.15
N GLY A 24 63.04 -62.65 53.04
CA GLY A 24 62.19 -62.40 54.23
C GLY A 24 62.79 -61.48 55.30
N LEU A 25 61.98 -61.02 56.26
CA LEU A 25 61.72 -61.71 57.53
C LEU A 25 60.62 -61.00 58.35
N LEU A 26 60.00 -61.77 59.26
CA LEU A 26 58.96 -61.42 60.21
C LEU A 26 59.38 -60.34 61.25
N ALA A 27 58.43 -59.49 61.68
CA ALA A 27 58.20 -59.13 63.08
C ALA A 27 56.88 -58.34 63.27
N GLN A 28 56.15 -58.66 64.34
CA GLN A 28 54.89 -58.06 64.77
C GLN A 28 55.06 -56.62 65.29
N SER A 29 54.06 -55.75 65.12
CA SER A 29 53.55 -54.84 66.17
C SER A 29 52.44 -53.89 65.67
N ILE A 30 51.27 -54.00 66.32
CA ILE A 30 50.39 -52.93 66.82
C ILE A 30 49.95 -51.85 65.81
N GLY A 31 48.65 -51.85 65.50
CA GLY A 31 47.98 -50.80 64.74
C GLY A 31 48.06 -49.44 65.43
N CYS A 32 48.51 -48.44 64.67
CA CYS A 32 48.31 -47.03 64.96
C CYS A 32 47.17 -46.50 64.07
N SER A 33 46.04 -46.18 64.68
CA SER A 33 45.02 -45.32 64.09
C SER A 33 45.63 -43.94 63.83
N LYS A 34 45.68 -43.53 62.56
CA LYS A 34 46.06 -42.14 62.22
C LYS A 34 44.96 -41.21 62.74
N PRO A 35 45.31 -40.11 63.44
CA PRO A 35 44.33 -39.12 63.88
C PRO A 35 43.65 -38.48 62.66
N VAL A 36 42.33 -38.33 62.75
CA VAL A 36 41.54 -37.54 61.80
C VAL A 36 42.07 -36.12 61.87
N ARG A 37 42.62 -35.64 60.75
CA ARG A 37 43.10 -34.27 60.61
C ARG A 37 41.86 -33.39 60.40
N GLU A 38 41.35 -32.77 61.46
CA GLU A 38 40.31 -31.74 61.34
C GLU A 38 40.91 -30.53 60.62
N PHE A 39 40.48 -30.31 59.38
CA PHE A 39 40.77 -29.07 58.67
C PHE A 39 39.95 -27.94 59.34
N PRO A 40 40.51 -26.72 59.49
CA PRO A 40 39.72 -25.59 59.98
C PRO A 40 38.48 -25.39 59.10
N PRO A 41 37.33 -25.00 59.67
CA PRO A 41 36.11 -24.81 58.89
C PRO A 41 36.38 -23.79 57.78
N LYS A 42 36.16 -24.23 56.53
CA LYS A 42 36.38 -23.42 55.33
C LYS A 42 35.56 -22.13 55.48
N ALA A 43 36.22 -20.98 55.35
CA ALA A 43 35.54 -19.69 55.50
C ALA A 43 34.32 -19.59 54.57
N PRO A 44 33.20 -19.00 55.03
CA PRO A 44 31.96 -18.96 54.27
C PRO A 44 32.19 -18.24 52.94
N GLN A 45 31.77 -18.87 51.83
CA GLN A 45 31.95 -18.29 50.50
C GLN A 45 31.00 -17.10 50.31
N PRO A 46 31.46 -15.98 49.74
CA PRO A 46 30.59 -14.87 49.41
C PRO A 46 29.66 -15.26 48.25
N VAL A 47 28.36 -15.09 48.43
CA VAL A 47 27.34 -15.40 47.43
C VAL A 47 26.35 -14.26 47.25
N THR A 48 25.84 -14.12 46.03
CA THR A 48 24.70 -13.25 45.71
C THR A 48 23.44 -14.10 45.67
N VAL A 49 22.37 -13.62 46.31
CA VAL A 49 21.13 -14.41 46.48
C VAL A 49 19.94 -13.68 45.89
N MET A 50 18.92 -14.42 45.53
CA MET A 50 17.62 -13.93 45.07
C MET A 50 16.53 -14.60 45.90
N SER A 51 15.53 -13.83 46.33
CA SER A 51 14.32 -14.40 46.93
C SER A 51 13.41 -14.92 45.83
N LEU A 52 13.02 -16.18 45.93
CA LEU A 52 12.18 -16.86 44.95
C LEU A 52 10.72 -16.44 45.18
N GLU A 53 10.11 -15.78 44.20
CA GLU A 53 8.67 -15.48 44.21
C GLU A 53 8.03 -16.01 42.93
N LYS A 54 6.77 -16.44 43.04
CA LYS A 54 5.99 -16.75 41.85
C LYS A 54 5.70 -15.46 41.12
N ARG A 55 5.99 -15.43 39.83
CA ARG A 55 5.74 -14.27 38.97
C ARG A 55 5.38 -14.72 37.57
N LEU A 56 4.58 -13.92 36.88
CA LEU A 56 4.53 -13.98 35.43
C LEU A 56 5.78 -13.25 34.90
N PRO A 57 6.66 -13.94 34.16
CA PRO A 57 7.78 -13.28 33.52
C PRO A 57 7.22 -12.31 32.47
N PRO A 58 7.84 -11.14 32.28
CA PRO A 58 7.63 -10.37 31.07
C PRO A 58 8.27 -11.15 29.92
N VAL A 59 7.56 -12.13 29.37
CA VAL A 59 7.97 -12.73 28.10
C VAL A 59 7.65 -11.66 27.06
N SER A 60 8.68 -10.98 26.57
CA SER A 60 8.58 -10.15 25.38
C SER A 60 9.53 -10.74 24.37
N TYR A 61 8.98 -11.46 23.39
CA TYR A 61 9.77 -11.99 22.29
C TYR A 61 9.50 -11.10 21.09
N PHE A 62 10.43 -10.21 20.77
CA PHE A 62 10.30 -9.34 19.60
C PHE A 62 10.90 -9.99 18.37
N ALA A 63 10.19 -9.89 17.24
CA ALA A 63 10.75 -10.14 15.92
C ALA A 63 10.70 -8.87 15.09
N SER A 64 11.75 -8.63 14.33
CA SER A 64 11.77 -7.54 13.35
C SER A 64 10.89 -7.92 12.16
N GLY A 65 9.96 -7.04 11.82
CA GLY A 65 9.08 -7.13 10.66
C GLY A 65 9.33 -5.96 9.72
N SER A 66 9.08 -6.18 8.43
CA SER A 66 9.13 -5.12 7.43
C SER A 66 7.72 -4.69 7.04
N VAL A 67 7.48 -3.39 7.03
CA VAL A 67 6.22 -2.79 6.58
C VAL A 67 6.16 -2.82 5.07
N LYS A 68 5.00 -3.17 4.53
CA LYS A 68 4.70 -3.17 3.10
C LYS A 68 3.28 -2.66 2.90
N SER A 69 2.97 -2.20 1.70
CA SER A 69 1.59 -1.90 1.32
C SER A 69 0.74 -3.18 1.24
N TRP A 70 -0.55 -3.09 1.58
CA TRP A 70 -1.41 -4.27 1.51
C TRP A 70 -1.66 -4.72 0.07
N LYS A 71 -1.89 -3.76 -0.82
CA LYS A 71 -2.07 -3.94 -2.26
C LYS A 71 -1.27 -2.87 -3.00
N ASN A 72 -0.73 -3.26 -4.15
CA ASN A 72 -0.12 -2.38 -5.14
C ASN A 72 -0.76 -2.66 -6.49
N GLU A 73 -1.01 -1.62 -7.25
CA GLU A 73 -1.60 -1.69 -8.57
C GLU A 73 -0.79 -0.81 -9.52
N LYS A 74 -0.34 -1.38 -10.63
CA LYS A 74 0.21 -0.59 -11.74
C LYS A 74 -0.95 -0.24 -12.66
N ILE A 75 -1.29 1.03 -12.73
CA ILE A 75 -2.49 1.50 -13.42
C ILE A 75 -2.08 2.01 -14.80
N GLY A 76 -2.85 1.67 -15.83
CA GLY A 76 -2.64 2.08 -17.22
C GLY A 76 -3.95 2.34 -17.96
N PHE A 77 -3.89 3.10 -19.05
CA PHE A 77 -5.08 3.41 -19.85
C PHE A 77 -5.57 2.19 -20.63
N GLU A 78 -6.89 2.06 -20.81
CA GLU A 78 -7.48 1.03 -21.70
C GLU A 78 -7.36 1.41 -23.18
N VAL A 79 -7.07 2.68 -23.48
CA VAL A 79 -6.97 3.22 -24.83
C VAL A 79 -5.64 3.98 -25.02
N SER A 80 -5.16 4.10 -26.25
CA SER A 80 -3.87 4.73 -26.56
C SER A 80 -3.99 6.24 -26.76
N GLY A 81 -2.97 7.00 -26.37
CA GLY A 81 -3.01 8.43 -26.62
C GLY A 81 -1.83 9.19 -26.06
N ARG A 82 -1.89 10.51 -26.21
CA ARG A 82 -0.90 11.40 -25.62
C ARG A 82 -1.34 11.79 -24.22
N VAL A 83 -0.51 11.53 -23.22
CA VAL A 83 -0.77 11.94 -21.84
C VAL A 83 -0.80 13.47 -21.78
N GLN A 84 -1.91 14.03 -21.30
CA GLN A 84 -2.11 15.46 -21.10
C GLN A 84 -1.59 15.89 -19.73
N TRP A 85 -1.89 15.12 -18.69
CA TRP A 85 -1.47 15.35 -17.32
C TRP A 85 -1.50 14.04 -16.51
N VAL A 86 -0.74 13.97 -15.41
CA VAL A 86 -0.66 12.82 -14.49
C VAL A 86 -0.35 13.33 -13.09
N LEU A 87 -1.04 12.84 -12.06
CA LEU A 87 -0.77 13.22 -10.67
C LEU A 87 0.63 12.78 -10.22
N GLU A 88 1.23 13.56 -9.32
CA GLU A 88 2.60 13.35 -8.83
C GLU A 88 2.67 12.27 -7.73
N PRO A 89 3.85 11.64 -7.53
CA PRO A 89 4.07 10.73 -6.40
C PRO A 89 3.83 11.41 -5.04
N GLY A 90 3.36 10.63 -4.06
CA GLY A 90 3.09 11.10 -2.70
C GLY A 90 1.66 11.63 -2.49
N GLN A 91 0.89 11.88 -3.55
CA GLN A 91 -0.49 12.30 -3.41
C GLN A 91 -1.41 11.15 -2.98
N ASP A 92 -2.29 11.45 -2.02
CA ASP A 92 -3.37 10.54 -1.62
C ASP A 92 -4.57 10.72 -2.53
N ILE A 93 -5.19 9.60 -2.89
CA ILE A 93 -6.28 9.55 -3.84
C ILE A 93 -7.41 8.68 -3.29
N ASP A 94 -8.63 9.01 -3.71
CA ASP A 94 -9.79 8.17 -3.46
C ASP A 94 -10.04 7.24 -4.64
N GLY A 95 -10.35 5.98 -4.32
CA GLY A 95 -10.72 4.99 -5.32
C GLY A 95 -12.13 5.21 -5.86
N ARG A 96 -12.36 4.76 -7.09
CA ARG A 96 -13.67 4.70 -7.70
C ARG A 96 -14.41 3.45 -7.20
N VAL A 97 -15.57 3.63 -6.59
CA VAL A 97 -16.34 2.54 -5.97
C VAL A 97 -17.65 2.34 -6.70
N TYR A 98 -17.95 1.09 -7.04
CA TYR A 98 -19.20 0.68 -7.68
C TYR A 98 -19.99 -0.26 -6.77
N ASP A 99 -21.32 -0.22 -6.88
CA ASP A 99 -22.18 -1.23 -6.25
C ASP A 99 -22.13 -2.57 -7.03
N ALA A 100 -22.85 -3.58 -6.52
CA ALA A 100 -22.94 -4.90 -7.17
C ALA A 100 -23.59 -4.83 -8.57
N ASP A 101 -24.40 -3.81 -8.83
CA ASP A 101 -25.09 -3.54 -10.10
C ASP A 101 -24.27 -2.64 -11.05
N LYS A 102 -23.02 -2.31 -10.67
CA LYS A 102 -22.08 -1.43 -11.39
C LYS A 102 -22.50 0.05 -11.45
N ASN A 103 -23.38 0.51 -10.56
CA ASN A 103 -23.62 1.94 -10.41
C ASN A 103 -22.48 2.58 -9.61
N LEU A 104 -22.06 3.76 -10.05
CA LEU A 104 -21.00 4.52 -9.42
C LEU A 104 -21.47 5.10 -8.07
N ILE A 105 -20.85 4.66 -6.98
CA ILE A 105 -21.09 5.18 -5.62
C ILE A 105 -20.16 6.36 -5.34
N GLN A 106 -18.86 6.19 -5.62
CA GLN A 106 -17.83 7.20 -5.38
C GLN A 106 -17.08 7.46 -6.68
N LYS A 107 -17.00 8.72 -7.10
CA LYS A 107 -16.37 9.13 -8.37
C LYS A 107 -14.87 8.79 -8.43
N GLY A 108 -14.21 8.77 -7.28
CA GLY A 108 -12.76 8.63 -7.19
C GLY A 108 -12.03 9.88 -7.67
N THR A 109 -10.71 9.91 -7.44
CA THR A 109 -9.84 10.99 -7.90
C THR A 109 -9.31 10.66 -9.31
N PRO A 110 -9.44 11.56 -10.29
CA PRO A 110 -8.75 11.43 -11.58
C PRO A 110 -7.24 11.41 -11.37
N LEU A 111 -6.56 10.38 -11.88
CA LEU A 111 -5.11 10.18 -11.67
C LEU A 111 -4.25 10.64 -12.85
N ALA A 112 -4.77 10.49 -14.06
CA ALA A 112 -4.11 10.89 -15.29
C ALA A 112 -5.15 11.05 -16.39
N GLN A 113 -4.82 11.80 -17.44
CA GLN A 113 -5.67 11.94 -18.61
C GLN A 113 -4.84 11.93 -19.88
N ILE A 114 -5.34 11.25 -20.91
CA ILE A 114 -4.85 11.42 -22.29
C ILE A 114 -5.73 12.40 -23.06
N ASP A 115 -5.20 12.98 -24.13
CA ASP A 115 -5.94 13.88 -25.03
C ASP A 115 -7.23 13.20 -25.56
N PRO A 116 -8.43 13.67 -25.15
CA PRO A 116 -9.68 13.02 -25.51
C PRO A 116 -10.20 13.46 -26.89
N ALA A 117 -9.55 14.40 -27.57
CA ALA A 117 -10.11 15.03 -28.76
C ALA A 117 -10.47 14.03 -29.88
N HIS A 118 -9.61 13.04 -30.11
CA HIS A 118 -9.88 11.99 -31.11
C HIS A 118 -11.12 11.16 -30.76
N TYR A 119 -11.26 10.78 -29.49
CA TYR A 119 -12.37 9.96 -28.98
C TYR A 119 -13.69 10.73 -29.01
N VAL A 120 -13.67 12.02 -28.65
CA VAL A 120 -14.85 12.88 -28.74
C VAL A 120 -15.32 13.04 -30.20
N ILE A 121 -14.40 13.10 -31.15
CA ILE A 121 -14.73 13.11 -32.59
C ILE A 121 -15.36 11.77 -33.01
N ALA A 122 -14.85 10.65 -32.50
CA ALA A 122 -15.42 9.32 -32.77
C ALA A 122 -16.87 9.21 -32.26
N VAL A 123 -17.16 9.70 -31.04
CA VAL A 123 -18.53 9.78 -30.50
C VAL A 123 -19.45 10.59 -31.41
N LYS A 124 -18.99 11.77 -31.87
CA LYS A 124 -19.78 12.61 -32.79
C LYS A 124 -20.08 11.89 -34.11
N SER A 125 -19.10 11.16 -34.65
CA SER A 125 -19.27 10.36 -35.87
C SER A 125 -20.26 9.21 -35.66
N ALA A 126 -20.14 8.46 -34.56
CA ALA A 126 -21.04 7.36 -34.24
C ALA A 126 -22.48 7.84 -34.01
N LYS A 127 -22.65 8.98 -33.33
CA LYS A 127 -23.96 9.62 -33.14
C LYS A 127 -24.60 10.03 -34.47
N ALA A 128 -23.84 10.64 -35.37
CA ALA A 128 -24.35 11.01 -36.69
C ALA A 128 -24.77 9.76 -37.51
N ASN A 129 -24.04 8.65 -37.39
CA ASN A 129 -24.40 7.39 -38.04
C ASN A 129 -25.71 6.81 -37.48
N LEU A 130 -25.92 6.90 -36.16
CA LEU A 130 -27.19 6.53 -35.54
C LEU A 130 -28.36 7.38 -36.06
N GLU A 131 -28.19 8.70 -36.10
CA GLU A 131 -29.21 9.63 -36.63
C GLU A 131 -29.56 9.32 -38.10
N MET A 132 -28.56 8.98 -38.93
CA MET A 132 -28.80 8.55 -40.32
C MET A 132 -29.59 7.22 -40.40
N ALA A 133 -29.28 6.25 -39.54
CA ALA A 133 -29.97 4.96 -39.50
C ALA A 133 -31.44 5.14 -39.05
N GLU A 134 -31.67 6.01 -38.07
CA GLU A 134 -33.02 6.38 -37.60
C GLU A 134 -33.83 7.07 -38.70
N ALA A 135 -33.24 8.06 -39.38
CA ALA A 135 -33.88 8.75 -40.50
C ALA A 135 -34.23 7.78 -41.64
N LYS A 136 -33.36 6.80 -41.93
CA LYS A 136 -33.62 5.75 -42.92
C LYS A 136 -34.81 4.89 -42.50
N ARG A 137 -34.86 4.41 -41.25
CA ARG A 137 -36.02 3.66 -40.73
C ARG A 137 -37.31 4.47 -40.87
N ASP A 138 -37.28 5.75 -40.52
CA ASP A 138 -38.47 6.61 -40.55
C ASP A 138 -38.96 6.81 -41.99
N SER A 139 -38.04 6.98 -42.95
CA SER A 139 -38.41 7.06 -44.37
C SER A 139 -39.07 5.77 -44.89
N LEU A 140 -38.59 4.59 -44.46
CA LEU A 140 -39.17 3.29 -44.80
C LEU A 140 -40.52 3.09 -44.14
N LYS A 141 -40.67 3.57 -42.90
CA LYS A 141 -41.93 3.51 -42.15
C LYS A 141 -43.00 4.36 -42.82
N ILE A 142 -42.68 5.61 -43.19
CA ILE A 142 -43.59 6.49 -43.96
C ILE A 142 -43.99 5.81 -45.28
N ARG A 143 -43.03 5.23 -46.01
CA ARG A 143 -43.33 4.51 -47.25
C ARG A 143 -44.28 3.33 -47.01
N LEU A 144 -44.08 2.56 -45.94
CA LEU A 144 -44.87 1.37 -45.63
C LEU A 144 -46.28 1.69 -45.13
N GLU A 145 -46.41 2.69 -44.26
CA GLU A 145 -47.64 3.04 -43.55
C GLU A 145 -48.50 4.05 -44.32
N GLU A 146 -47.89 4.91 -45.14
CA GLU A 146 -48.61 5.95 -45.89
C GLU A 146 -48.61 5.66 -47.39
N SER A 147 -47.46 5.73 -48.06
CA SER A 147 -47.38 5.67 -49.53
C SER A 147 -47.91 4.35 -50.09
N LEU A 148 -47.41 3.20 -49.61
CA LEU A 148 -47.81 1.90 -50.12
C LEU A 148 -49.26 1.55 -49.75
N VAL A 149 -49.77 2.04 -48.62
CA VAL A 149 -51.18 1.86 -48.24
C VAL A 149 -52.09 2.58 -49.23
N ALA A 150 -51.77 3.82 -49.58
CA ALA A 150 -52.52 4.58 -50.59
C ALA A 150 -52.46 3.91 -51.97
N ASP A 151 -51.28 3.44 -52.38
CA ASP A 151 -51.10 2.74 -53.67
C ASP A 151 -51.92 1.44 -53.73
N VAL A 152 -51.89 0.65 -52.66
CA VAL A 152 -52.67 -0.60 -52.55
C VAL A 152 -54.16 -0.30 -52.61
N GLN A 153 -54.66 0.67 -51.85
CA GLN A 153 -56.07 1.07 -51.88
C GLN A 153 -56.53 1.50 -53.28
N SER A 154 -55.69 2.27 -54.00
CA SER A 154 -55.99 2.66 -55.38
C SER A 154 -56.04 1.45 -56.31
N ALA A 155 -55.08 0.53 -56.21
CA ALA A 155 -55.03 -0.68 -57.05
C ALA A 155 -56.18 -1.65 -56.74
N GLU A 156 -56.61 -1.75 -55.48
CA GLU A 156 -57.78 -2.53 -55.06
C GLU A 156 -59.06 -1.99 -55.71
N ALA A 157 -59.28 -0.67 -55.67
CA ALA A 157 -60.43 -0.03 -56.30
C ALA A 157 -60.45 -0.21 -57.83
N GLU A 158 -59.29 -0.13 -58.48
CA GLU A 158 -59.18 -0.38 -59.92
C GLU A 158 -59.46 -1.85 -60.29
N LEU A 159 -58.99 -2.80 -59.47
CA LEU A 159 -59.25 -4.22 -59.65
C LEU A 159 -60.73 -4.54 -59.43
N GLU A 160 -61.36 -3.93 -58.42
CA GLU A 160 -62.79 -4.08 -58.15
C GLU A 160 -63.62 -3.62 -59.35
N LEU A 161 -63.34 -2.42 -59.87
CA LEU A 161 -64.02 -1.90 -61.06
C LEU A 161 -63.83 -2.82 -62.28
N ALA A 162 -62.61 -3.28 -62.52
CA ALA A 162 -62.32 -4.20 -63.63
C ALA A 162 -63.02 -5.56 -63.46
N GLY A 163 -63.18 -6.02 -62.21
CA GLY A 163 -63.90 -7.25 -61.87
C GLY A 163 -65.41 -7.12 -62.13
N ILE A 164 -66.02 -6.03 -61.70
CA ILE A 164 -67.44 -5.72 -61.97
C ILE A 164 -67.68 -5.67 -63.49
N GLU A 165 -66.81 -4.98 -64.22
CA GLU A 165 -66.92 -4.88 -65.68
C GLU A 165 -66.75 -6.24 -66.37
N PHE A 166 -65.79 -7.05 -65.93
CA PHE A 166 -65.59 -8.38 -66.48
C PHE A 166 -66.81 -9.29 -66.26
N GLU A 167 -67.42 -9.30 -65.07
CA GLU A 167 -68.64 -10.09 -64.82
C GLU A 167 -69.83 -9.60 -65.66
N ARG A 168 -69.97 -8.28 -65.85
CA ARG A 168 -70.97 -7.70 -66.76
C ARG A 168 -70.78 -8.18 -68.21
N VAL A 169 -69.55 -8.11 -68.72
CA VAL A 169 -69.18 -8.54 -70.07
C VAL A 169 -69.35 -10.06 -70.25
N LYS A 170 -69.02 -10.85 -69.23
CA LYS A 170 -69.21 -12.30 -69.22
C LYS A 170 -70.69 -12.70 -69.33
N GLY A 171 -71.58 -12.07 -68.56
CA GLY A 171 -73.02 -12.31 -68.67
C GLY A 171 -73.58 -11.95 -70.06
N LEU A 172 -73.13 -10.85 -70.66
CA LEU A 172 -73.50 -10.48 -72.03
C LEU A 172 -72.94 -11.46 -73.08
N LYS A 173 -71.76 -12.05 -72.83
CA LYS A 173 -71.18 -13.07 -73.73
C LYS A 173 -71.98 -14.36 -73.74
N GLU A 174 -72.43 -14.82 -72.57
CA GLU A 174 -73.30 -16.00 -72.42
C GLU A 174 -74.62 -15.83 -73.18
N GLN A 175 -75.10 -14.59 -73.31
CA GLN A 175 -76.28 -14.21 -74.10
C GLN A 175 -75.97 -13.97 -75.59
N ASN A 176 -74.73 -14.22 -76.06
CA ASN A 176 -74.24 -13.93 -77.42
C ASN A 176 -74.36 -12.45 -77.85
N ALA A 177 -74.43 -11.51 -76.90
CA ALA A 177 -74.64 -10.08 -77.19
C ALA A 177 -73.34 -9.29 -77.50
N ILE A 178 -72.17 -9.92 -77.36
CA ILE A 178 -70.85 -9.28 -77.59
C ILE A 178 -69.85 -10.20 -78.30
N SER A 179 -68.81 -9.60 -78.88
CA SER A 179 -67.74 -10.32 -79.58
C SER A 179 -66.76 -11.04 -78.63
N GLN A 180 -66.07 -12.06 -79.13
CA GLN A 180 -65.01 -12.76 -78.37
C GLN A 180 -63.87 -11.80 -77.98
N ALA A 181 -63.49 -10.89 -78.88
CA ALA A 181 -62.44 -9.90 -78.64
C ALA A 181 -62.76 -8.98 -77.45
N GLN A 182 -64.02 -8.54 -77.31
CA GLN A 182 -64.46 -7.71 -76.17
C GLN A 182 -64.40 -8.46 -74.83
N PHE A 183 -64.78 -9.75 -74.83
CA PHE A 183 -64.66 -10.61 -73.65
C PHE A 183 -63.19 -10.79 -73.23
N ASP A 184 -62.32 -11.11 -74.19
CA ASP A 184 -60.90 -11.32 -73.92
C ASP A 184 -60.22 -10.03 -73.45
N GLN A 185 -60.62 -8.87 -73.97
CA GLN A 185 -60.12 -7.56 -73.51
C GLN A 185 -60.45 -7.29 -72.04
N ALA A 186 -61.70 -7.52 -71.61
CA ALA A 186 -62.11 -7.34 -70.22
C ALA A 186 -61.38 -8.33 -69.29
N ARG A 187 -61.23 -9.59 -69.72
CA ARG A 187 -60.48 -10.63 -68.99
C ARG A 187 -59.02 -10.26 -68.79
N ILE A 188 -58.37 -9.75 -69.84
CA ILE A 188 -56.96 -9.33 -69.79
C ILE A 188 -56.83 -8.12 -68.85
N LEU A 189 -57.73 -7.14 -68.93
CA LEU A 189 -57.70 -5.96 -68.08
C LEU A 189 -57.79 -6.34 -66.59
N GLN A 190 -58.74 -7.20 -66.21
CA GLN A 190 -58.87 -7.69 -64.84
C GLN A 190 -57.58 -8.39 -64.37
N LYS A 191 -57.02 -9.27 -65.20
CA LYS A 191 -55.75 -9.95 -64.89
C LYS A 191 -54.59 -8.98 -64.74
N THR A 192 -54.52 -7.93 -65.56
CA THR A 192 -53.50 -6.88 -65.46
C THR A 192 -53.63 -6.09 -64.16
N ARG A 193 -54.84 -5.70 -63.74
CA ARG A 193 -55.06 -5.04 -62.45
C ARG A 193 -54.73 -5.95 -61.27
N GLN A 194 -55.06 -7.25 -61.38
CA GLN A 194 -54.70 -8.23 -60.35
C GLN A 194 -53.18 -8.41 -60.23
N ALA A 195 -52.46 -8.41 -61.36
CA ALA A 195 -51.01 -8.48 -61.35
C ALA A 195 -50.38 -7.21 -60.74
N ALA A 196 -50.96 -6.03 -60.99
CA ALA A 196 -50.53 -4.77 -60.38
C ALA A 196 -50.67 -4.80 -58.85
N LEU A 197 -51.81 -5.24 -58.32
CA LEU A 197 -52.01 -5.39 -56.87
C LEU A 197 -51.00 -6.36 -56.25
N ARG A 198 -50.77 -7.53 -56.87
CA ARG A 198 -49.76 -8.50 -56.40
C ARG A 198 -48.35 -7.92 -56.39
N SER A 199 -48.03 -7.01 -57.31
CA SER A 199 -46.74 -6.31 -57.33
C SER A 199 -46.59 -5.36 -56.15
N LEU A 200 -47.66 -4.66 -55.77
CA LEU A 200 -47.67 -3.79 -54.58
C LEU A 200 -47.57 -4.60 -53.29
N ASP A 201 -48.27 -5.73 -53.19
CA ASP A 201 -48.13 -6.67 -52.05
C ASP A 201 -46.67 -7.15 -51.90
N ALA A 202 -46.02 -7.46 -53.02
CA ALA A 202 -44.60 -7.83 -53.01
C ALA A 202 -43.72 -6.66 -52.55
N SER A 203 -43.98 -5.44 -53.03
CA SER A 203 -43.27 -4.23 -52.57
C SER A 203 -43.48 -3.97 -51.07
N LYS A 204 -44.69 -4.21 -50.55
CA LYS A 204 -45.00 -4.09 -49.12
C LYS A 204 -44.18 -5.06 -48.29
N ARG A 205 -44.16 -6.35 -48.65
CA ARG A 205 -43.34 -7.37 -47.98
C ARG A 205 -41.85 -7.08 -48.06
N GLN A 206 -41.40 -6.51 -49.18
CA GLN A 206 -40.03 -6.05 -49.34
C GLN A 206 -39.72 -4.92 -48.35
N THR A 207 -40.53 -3.87 -48.30
CA THR A 207 -40.33 -2.75 -47.37
C THR A 207 -40.44 -3.18 -45.90
N GLU A 208 -41.32 -4.12 -45.55
CA GLU A 208 -41.35 -4.75 -44.21
C GLU A 208 -40.02 -5.43 -43.86
N THR A 209 -39.39 -6.08 -44.83
CA THR A 209 -38.08 -6.71 -44.65
C THR A 209 -36.98 -5.65 -44.52
N GLU A 210 -37.02 -4.60 -45.35
CA GLU A 210 -36.10 -3.46 -45.26
C GLU A 210 -36.20 -2.74 -43.91
N LEU A 211 -37.41 -2.63 -43.33
CA LEU A 211 -37.63 -2.03 -42.01
C LEU A 211 -37.02 -2.88 -40.90
N LYS A 212 -37.14 -4.21 -40.97
CA LYS A 212 -36.44 -5.13 -40.05
C LYS A 212 -34.92 -4.98 -40.14
N SER A 213 -34.38 -4.87 -41.35
CA SER A 213 -32.94 -4.61 -41.56
C SER A 213 -32.53 -3.25 -41.00
N ALA A 214 -33.32 -2.19 -41.21
CA ALA A 214 -33.05 -0.87 -40.67
C ALA A 214 -33.09 -0.84 -39.13
N ALA A 215 -33.97 -1.61 -38.50
CA ALA A 215 -33.99 -1.76 -37.05
C ALA A 215 -32.70 -2.42 -36.53
N ALA A 216 -32.19 -3.44 -37.22
CA ALA A 216 -30.90 -4.05 -36.88
C ALA A 216 -29.72 -3.09 -37.12
N GLU A 217 -29.76 -2.27 -38.17
CA GLU A 217 -28.77 -1.21 -38.42
C GLU A 217 -28.75 -0.16 -37.29
N ILE A 218 -29.92 0.24 -36.76
CA ILE A 218 -30.01 1.15 -35.60
C ILE A 218 -29.36 0.52 -34.37
N GLU A 219 -29.65 -0.75 -34.07
CA GLU A 219 -29.04 -1.41 -32.90
C GLU A 219 -27.52 -1.51 -33.05
N ALA A 220 -27.01 -1.81 -34.25
CA ALA A 220 -25.56 -1.78 -34.51
C ALA A 220 -24.96 -0.38 -34.34
N ALA A 221 -25.64 0.67 -34.82
CA ALA A 221 -25.19 2.05 -34.66
C ALA A 221 -25.21 2.51 -33.19
N LYS A 222 -26.19 2.07 -32.39
CA LYS A 222 -26.23 2.32 -30.94
C LYS A 222 -25.06 1.65 -30.22
N GLN A 223 -24.74 0.40 -30.55
CA GLN A 223 -23.58 -0.28 -29.95
C GLN A 223 -22.28 0.45 -30.30
N ALA A 224 -22.11 0.87 -31.55
CA ALA A 224 -20.93 1.65 -31.97
C ALA A 224 -20.84 3.01 -31.23
N LEU A 225 -21.97 3.65 -30.93
CA LEU A 225 -21.99 4.86 -30.10
C LEU A 225 -21.58 4.57 -28.66
N LEU A 226 -22.11 3.50 -28.04
CA LEU A 226 -21.75 3.09 -26.69
C LEU A 226 -20.25 2.75 -26.56
N ASP A 227 -19.68 2.06 -27.55
CA ASP A 227 -18.25 1.75 -27.59
C ASP A 227 -17.41 3.04 -27.66
N ALA A 228 -17.79 3.99 -28.52
CA ALA A 228 -17.10 5.28 -28.64
C ALA A 228 -17.22 6.13 -27.35
N GLU A 229 -18.38 6.11 -26.68
CA GLU A 229 -18.58 6.80 -25.39
C GLU A 229 -17.72 6.20 -24.28
N ARG A 230 -17.62 4.87 -24.25
CA ARG A 230 -16.74 4.16 -23.32
C ARG A 230 -15.27 4.50 -23.57
N ASP A 231 -14.85 4.58 -24.82
CA ASP A 231 -13.48 4.97 -25.16
C ASP A 231 -13.16 6.39 -24.68
N VAL A 232 -14.13 7.32 -24.70
CA VAL A 232 -13.98 8.65 -24.09
C VAL A 232 -13.84 8.55 -22.58
N GLU A 233 -14.63 7.73 -21.89
CA GLU A 233 -14.49 7.53 -20.44
C GLU A 233 -13.10 6.98 -20.08
N ASN A 234 -12.62 6.03 -20.90
CA ASN A 234 -11.31 5.39 -20.77
C ASN A 234 -10.11 6.33 -21.02
N THR A 235 -10.34 7.58 -21.46
CA THR A 235 -9.29 8.60 -21.57
C THR A 235 -8.85 9.14 -20.21
N THR A 236 -9.62 8.91 -19.15
CA THR A 236 -9.32 9.37 -17.79
C THR A 236 -9.08 8.19 -16.88
N LEU A 237 -7.94 8.20 -16.21
CA LEU A 237 -7.51 7.13 -15.30
C LEU A 237 -8.04 7.38 -13.90
N TYR A 238 -8.54 6.35 -13.23
CA TYR A 238 -9.00 6.40 -11.85
C TYR A 238 -8.36 5.28 -11.03
N GLY A 239 -8.22 5.47 -9.72
CA GLY A 239 -7.76 4.43 -8.81
C GLY A 239 -8.87 3.43 -8.47
N SER A 240 -8.54 2.16 -8.30
CA SER A 240 -9.50 1.11 -7.89
C SER A 240 -9.84 1.15 -6.40
N TYR A 241 -8.98 1.78 -5.58
CA TYR A 241 -9.12 1.88 -4.12
C TYR A 241 -8.43 3.14 -3.62
N GLN A 242 -8.75 3.54 -2.39
CA GLN A 242 -8.07 4.65 -1.72
C GLN A 242 -6.62 4.28 -1.42
N GLY A 243 -5.68 5.16 -1.73
CA GLY A 243 -4.26 4.91 -1.53
C GLY A 243 -3.41 6.12 -1.85
N GLN A 244 -2.11 5.90 -1.98
CA GLN A 244 -1.14 6.92 -2.31
C GLN A 244 -0.40 6.55 -3.60
N ILE A 245 -0.06 7.53 -4.43
CA ILE A 245 0.75 7.30 -5.62
C ILE A 245 2.20 7.07 -5.18
N SER A 246 2.77 5.89 -5.47
CA SER A 246 4.16 5.58 -5.07
C SER A 246 5.18 5.98 -6.14
N GLU A 247 4.80 5.87 -7.41
CA GLU A 247 5.69 6.08 -8.55
C GLU A 247 4.89 6.50 -9.77
N VAL A 248 5.42 7.45 -10.54
CA VAL A 248 4.88 7.86 -11.85
C VAL A 248 5.91 7.48 -12.91
N MET A 249 5.48 6.70 -13.90
CA MET A 249 6.33 6.09 -14.92
C MET A 249 6.29 6.83 -16.26
N VAL A 250 5.41 7.82 -16.41
CA VAL A 250 5.25 8.60 -17.64
C VAL A 250 5.26 10.09 -17.37
N VAL A 251 5.66 10.87 -18.38
CA VAL A 251 5.69 12.32 -18.31
C VAL A 251 4.64 12.89 -19.27
N PRO A 252 3.93 13.97 -18.91
CA PRO A 252 3.00 14.63 -19.82
C PRO A 252 3.63 15.00 -21.16
N GLY A 253 2.85 14.81 -22.23
CA GLY A 253 3.31 14.89 -23.62
C GLY A 253 3.78 13.56 -24.20
N SER A 254 4.05 12.54 -23.38
CA SER A 254 4.39 11.18 -23.84
C SER A 254 3.21 10.51 -24.54
N VAL A 255 3.50 9.66 -25.52
CA VAL A 255 2.48 8.81 -26.16
C VAL A 255 2.55 7.43 -25.54
N VAL A 256 1.40 6.91 -25.11
CA VAL A 256 1.26 5.62 -24.43
C VAL A 256 0.29 4.72 -25.19
N ASN A 257 0.52 3.41 -25.15
CA ASN A 257 -0.40 2.41 -25.66
C ASN A 257 -1.33 1.92 -24.56
N ALA A 258 -2.41 1.26 -24.97
CA ALA A 258 -3.31 0.59 -24.03
C ALA A 258 -2.55 -0.46 -23.20
N GLY A 259 -2.70 -0.39 -21.89
CA GLY A 259 -2.04 -1.27 -20.92
C GLY A 259 -0.62 -0.86 -20.50
N ASP A 260 -0.04 0.19 -21.09
CA ASP A 260 1.25 0.71 -20.62
C ASP A 260 1.10 1.24 -19.18
N PRO A 261 2.02 0.91 -18.25
CA PRO A 261 1.92 1.35 -16.87
C PRO A 261 2.24 2.85 -16.74
N ILE A 262 1.30 3.61 -16.20
CA ILE A 262 1.36 5.08 -16.07
C ILE A 262 1.89 5.47 -14.69
N LEU A 263 1.35 4.83 -13.65
CA LEU A 263 1.73 5.06 -12.27
C LEU A 263 1.49 3.80 -11.44
N THR A 264 2.07 3.77 -10.25
CA THR A 264 1.83 2.73 -9.25
C THR A 264 1.04 3.33 -8.09
N LEU A 265 -0.14 2.78 -7.83
CA LEU A 265 -0.98 3.08 -6.69
C LEU A 265 -0.70 2.06 -5.58
N GLN A 266 -0.49 2.52 -4.36
CA GLN A 266 -0.29 1.65 -3.20
C GLN A 266 -1.34 1.92 -2.12
N MET A 267 -1.89 0.85 -1.55
CA MET A 267 -2.82 0.95 -0.44
C MET A 267 -2.03 1.20 0.84
N THR A 268 -2.29 2.36 1.47
CA THR A 268 -1.60 2.82 2.67
C THR A 268 -2.36 2.49 3.95
N ASN A 269 -3.67 2.23 3.86
CA ASN A 269 -4.53 1.80 4.97
C ASN A 269 -5.58 0.77 4.52
N PRO A 270 -5.61 -0.45 5.08
CA PRO A 270 -4.66 -1.00 6.04
C PRO A 270 -3.27 -1.24 5.42
N ILE A 271 -2.25 -1.34 6.27
CA ILE A 271 -0.88 -1.67 5.90
C ILE A 271 -0.53 -3.08 6.35
N LYS A 272 0.43 -3.74 5.69
CA LYS A 272 0.88 -5.09 6.05
C LYS A 272 2.27 -5.06 6.69
N VAL A 273 2.51 -5.97 7.62
CA VAL A 273 3.82 -6.21 8.24
C VAL A 273 4.19 -7.66 8.00
N GLU A 274 5.33 -7.88 7.35
CA GLU A 274 5.87 -9.20 7.07
C GLU A 274 6.98 -9.52 8.07
N VAL A 275 6.78 -10.58 8.85
CA VAL A 275 7.72 -11.06 9.87
C VAL A 275 8.23 -12.45 9.45
N GLU A 276 9.54 -12.62 9.42
CA GLU A 276 10.17 -13.90 9.13
C GLU A 276 10.32 -14.74 10.39
N LEU A 277 9.76 -15.95 10.37
CA LEU A 277 9.70 -16.84 11.53
C LEU A 277 10.39 -18.18 11.28
N SER A 278 11.03 -18.73 12.31
CA SER A 278 11.48 -20.12 12.27
C SER A 278 10.29 -21.10 12.22
N SER A 279 10.56 -22.33 11.79
CA SER A 279 9.57 -23.41 11.72
C SER A 279 8.89 -23.71 13.07
N GLN A 280 9.61 -23.53 14.19
CA GLN A 280 9.03 -23.76 15.52
C GLN A 280 8.06 -22.64 15.91
N GLN A 281 8.45 -21.39 15.68
CA GLN A 281 7.63 -20.20 15.97
C GLN A 281 6.38 -20.18 15.11
N SER A 282 6.51 -20.53 13.83
CA SER A 282 5.37 -20.54 12.91
C SER A 282 4.26 -21.49 13.39
N ARG A 283 4.64 -22.69 13.86
CA ARG A 283 3.68 -23.66 14.44
C ARG A 283 2.96 -23.15 15.69
N GLN A 284 3.65 -22.38 16.54
CA GLN A 284 3.06 -21.85 17.77
C GLN A 284 2.07 -20.71 17.48
N LEU A 285 2.40 -19.83 16.52
CA LEU A 285 1.60 -18.64 16.21
C LEU A 285 0.36 -18.91 15.35
N ARG A 286 0.26 -20.06 14.68
CA ARG A 286 -0.90 -20.47 13.86
C ARG A 286 -2.26 -20.41 14.56
N ARG A 287 -2.29 -20.45 15.89
CA ARG A 287 -3.53 -20.44 16.68
C ARG A 287 -3.92 -19.05 17.19
N ARG A 288 -3.09 -18.03 16.97
CA ARG A 288 -3.33 -16.65 17.44
C ARG A 288 -3.99 -15.81 16.35
N ARG A 289 -4.84 -14.87 16.78
CA ARG A 289 -5.58 -13.97 15.88
C ARG A 289 -5.06 -12.53 15.89
N GLY A 290 -4.37 -12.11 16.95
CA GLY A 290 -3.81 -10.76 17.08
C GLY A 290 -2.50 -10.78 17.84
N LEU A 291 -1.62 -9.83 17.51
CA LEU A 291 -0.31 -9.63 18.12
C LEU A 291 -0.07 -8.12 18.30
N PRO A 292 0.44 -7.68 19.46
CA PRO A 292 0.86 -6.30 19.61
C PRO A 292 2.11 -6.05 18.76
N ALA A 293 2.02 -5.11 17.83
CA ALA A 293 3.15 -4.58 17.09
C ALA A 293 3.61 -3.30 17.80
N SER A 294 4.91 -3.17 18.00
CA SER A 294 5.53 -1.97 18.54
C SER A 294 6.44 -1.36 17.50
N PHE A 295 6.44 -0.05 17.42
CA PHE A 295 7.27 0.67 16.48
C PHE A 295 7.81 1.93 17.11
N ARG A 296 8.98 2.33 16.63
CA ARG A 296 9.65 3.55 17.04
C ARG A 296 9.22 4.67 16.11
N LEU A 297 8.63 5.71 16.69
CA LEU A 297 8.32 6.95 15.99
C LEU A 297 9.61 7.76 15.77
N PRO A 298 9.63 8.74 14.83
CA PRO A 298 10.81 9.58 14.59
C PRO A 298 11.30 10.36 15.82
N ASP A 299 10.40 10.65 16.75
CA ASP A 299 10.71 11.30 18.04
C ASP A 299 11.36 10.34 19.06
N GLY A 300 11.56 9.07 18.70
CA GLY A 300 12.13 8.02 19.53
C GLY A 300 11.13 7.35 20.48
N SER A 301 9.88 7.82 20.54
CA SER A 301 8.83 7.19 21.35
C SER A 301 8.39 5.85 20.75
N MET A 302 7.99 4.92 21.61
CA MET A 302 7.43 3.63 21.18
C MET A 302 5.91 3.72 21.19
N ARG A 303 5.28 3.40 20.07
CA ARG A 303 3.82 3.26 19.96
C ARG A 303 3.47 1.80 19.74
N HIS A 304 2.46 1.35 20.49
CA HIS A 304 1.94 0.00 20.42
C HIS A 304 0.60 -0.01 19.70
N GLU A 305 0.51 -0.81 18.65
CA GLU A 305 -0.72 -0.98 17.89
C GLU A 305 -1.08 -2.46 17.76
N ASN A 306 -2.38 -2.75 17.69
CA ASN A 306 -2.84 -4.11 17.50
C ASN A 306 -2.76 -4.47 16.01
N ALA A 307 -2.05 -5.55 15.70
CA ALA A 307 -2.00 -6.12 14.36
C ALA A 307 -2.69 -7.49 14.35
N PHE A 308 -3.44 -7.75 13.28
CA PHE A 308 -4.17 -9.01 13.10
C PHE A 308 -3.37 -9.95 12.21
N VAL A 309 -3.30 -11.23 12.59
CA VAL A 309 -2.65 -12.24 11.76
C VAL A 309 -3.54 -12.49 10.53
N TYR A 310 -3.10 -12.02 9.37
CA TYR A 310 -3.84 -12.17 8.11
C TYR A 310 -3.53 -13.50 7.45
N SER A 311 -2.24 -13.83 7.32
CA SER A 311 -1.80 -15.09 6.74
C SER A 311 -0.46 -15.52 7.29
N MET A 312 -0.20 -16.82 7.17
CA MET A 312 1.11 -17.40 7.39
C MET A 312 1.38 -18.37 6.26
N ASP A 313 2.55 -18.26 5.65
CA ASP A 313 2.91 -19.08 4.51
C ASP A 313 2.92 -20.56 4.86
N SER A 314 2.48 -21.39 3.90
CA SER A 314 2.45 -22.84 4.07
C SER A 314 3.81 -23.50 3.86
N SER A 315 4.71 -22.83 3.14
CA SER A 315 6.06 -23.29 2.82
C SER A 315 7.08 -22.26 3.30
N ALA A 316 8.26 -22.73 3.70
CA ALA A 316 9.36 -21.84 4.02
C ALA A 316 10.04 -21.33 2.73
N ASP A 317 10.57 -20.12 2.77
CA ASP A 317 11.51 -19.65 1.76
C ASP A 317 12.75 -20.58 1.77
N PRO A 318 13.17 -21.12 0.61
CA PRO A 318 14.25 -22.11 0.55
C PRO A 318 15.63 -21.53 0.89
N THR A 319 15.81 -20.22 0.72
CA THR A 319 17.06 -19.48 0.95
C THR A 319 17.25 -19.19 2.43
N THR A 320 16.23 -18.63 3.07
CA THR A 320 16.29 -18.22 4.49
C THR A 320 15.80 -19.31 5.45
N ARG A 321 15.06 -20.31 4.95
CA ARG A 321 14.39 -21.37 5.71
C ARG A 321 13.41 -20.83 6.77
N THR A 322 12.83 -19.66 6.50
CA THR A 322 11.85 -18.99 7.35
C THR A 322 10.46 -19.06 6.72
N PHE A 323 9.44 -18.91 7.56
CA PHE A 323 8.04 -18.78 7.16
C PHE A 323 7.62 -17.32 7.36
N THR A 324 7.13 -16.69 6.32
CA THR A 324 6.60 -15.33 6.40
C THR A 324 5.23 -15.34 7.06
N MET A 325 5.08 -14.55 8.11
CA MET A 325 3.80 -14.21 8.72
C MET A 325 3.43 -12.79 8.29
N THR A 326 2.26 -12.64 7.69
CA THR A 326 1.71 -11.33 7.31
C THR A 326 0.71 -10.90 8.35
N LEU A 327 0.98 -9.75 8.96
CA LEU A 327 0.05 -9.05 9.84
C LEU A 327 -0.60 -7.90 9.08
N LEU A 328 -1.87 -7.61 9.38
CA LEU A 328 -2.57 -6.41 8.91
C LEU A 328 -2.83 -5.47 10.07
N MET A 329 -2.61 -4.19 9.84
CA MET A 329 -2.77 -3.13 10.82
C MET A 329 -3.39 -1.92 10.15
N LEU A 330 -4.27 -1.21 10.87
CA LEU A 330 -4.74 0.09 10.41
C LEU A 330 -3.59 1.09 10.48
N ASN A 331 -3.47 1.91 9.46
CA ASN A 331 -2.48 2.97 9.42
C ASN A 331 -3.20 4.30 9.61
N GLU A 332 -2.57 5.21 10.35
CA GLU A 332 -3.13 6.54 10.61
C GLU A 332 -2.16 7.58 10.08
N LYS A 333 -2.72 8.72 9.66
CA LYS A 333 -1.92 9.90 9.39
C LYS A 333 -1.67 10.66 10.68
N SER A 334 -0.46 11.16 10.89
CA SER A 334 -0.16 12.04 12.01
C SER A 334 0.66 13.25 11.56
N SER A 335 0.26 14.41 12.04
CA SER A 335 0.96 15.69 11.86
C SER A 335 2.15 15.87 12.80
N THR A 336 2.32 14.99 13.80
CA THR A 336 3.36 15.11 14.82
C THR A 336 4.63 14.33 14.52
N LEU A 337 4.71 13.59 13.39
CA LEU A 337 5.95 12.94 12.97
C LEU A 337 6.95 14.00 12.47
N GLY A 338 7.62 14.68 13.41
CA GLY A 338 8.68 15.65 13.13
C GLY A 338 8.42 17.07 13.64
N SER A 339 7.18 17.42 13.98
CA SER A 339 6.87 18.76 14.51
C SER A 339 7.11 18.81 16.03
N THR A 340 8.10 19.61 16.43
CA THR A 340 8.30 20.01 17.84
C THR A 340 7.56 21.30 18.19
N ALA A 341 6.88 21.91 17.23
CA ALA A 341 6.14 23.14 17.39
C ALA A 341 4.64 22.86 17.34
N GLU A 342 3.91 23.17 18.42
CA GLU A 342 2.46 23.34 18.29
C GLU A 342 2.21 24.40 17.22
N ALA A 343 1.58 23.99 16.11
CA ALA A 343 1.22 24.94 15.07
C ALA A 343 0.34 26.03 15.70
N PRO A 344 0.66 27.32 15.48
CA PRO A 344 -0.14 28.41 16.05
C PRO A 344 -1.61 28.25 15.67
N MET A 345 -2.51 28.46 16.63
CA MET A 345 -3.94 28.45 16.35
C MET A 345 -4.24 29.56 15.32
N GLY A 346 -4.77 29.18 14.14
CA GLY A 346 -4.96 30.11 13.01
C GLY A 346 -3.76 30.24 12.05
N ALA A 347 -2.82 29.29 12.06
CA ALA A 347 -1.74 29.26 11.07
C ALA A 347 -2.26 29.05 9.64
N VAL A 348 -1.65 29.77 8.70
CA VAL A 348 -1.76 29.52 7.26
C VAL A 348 -0.61 28.62 6.84
N TYR A 349 -0.90 27.67 5.99
CA TYR A 349 0.01 26.63 5.55
C TYR A 349 0.33 26.77 4.06
N SER A 350 1.45 26.20 3.63
CA SER A 350 1.72 25.96 2.21
C SER A 350 2.54 24.69 2.09
N GLU A 351 2.26 23.91 1.05
CA GLU A 351 3.06 22.73 0.68
C GLU A 351 4.26 23.11 -0.17
N ASP A 352 4.05 24.08 -1.06
CA ASP A 352 5.00 24.40 -2.10
C ASP A 352 5.83 25.63 -1.73
N ILE A 353 7.12 25.54 -2.04
CA ILE A 353 8.03 26.68 -2.06
C ILE A 353 8.80 26.65 -3.37
N TRP A 354 8.78 27.77 -4.07
CA TRP A 354 9.29 27.87 -5.43
C TRP A 354 10.50 28.81 -5.47
N PRO A 355 11.68 28.33 -5.87
CA PRO A 355 12.81 29.21 -6.14
C PRO A 355 12.59 29.96 -7.46
N LEU A 356 12.85 31.27 -7.48
CA LEU A 356 12.67 32.11 -8.66
C LEU A 356 13.65 31.81 -9.80
N LYS A 357 14.78 31.16 -9.49
CA LYS A 357 15.91 30.89 -10.41
C LYS A 357 15.55 30.13 -11.69
N LEU A 358 14.39 29.47 -11.76
CA LEU A 358 14.04 28.58 -12.88
C LEU A 358 13.70 29.30 -14.19
N ASN A 359 13.52 30.62 -14.21
CA ASN A 359 12.63 31.21 -15.22
C ASN A 359 13.21 32.40 -16.00
N ARG A 360 14.27 32.15 -16.77
CA ARG A 360 14.47 32.89 -18.03
C ARG A 360 14.24 31.95 -19.20
N MET A 361 13.16 32.15 -19.94
CA MET A 361 13.11 31.63 -21.30
C MET A 361 14.11 32.40 -22.16
N MET A 362 14.79 31.72 -23.08
CA MET A 362 15.67 32.39 -24.05
C MET A 362 14.92 33.54 -24.73
N GLY A 363 15.38 34.79 -24.50
CA GLY A 363 14.82 35.99 -25.12
C GLY A 363 13.87 36.83 -24.25
N THR A 364 13.57 36.43 -23.01
CA THR A 364 12.82 37.30 -22.07
C THR A 364 13.69 38.46 -21.53
N PRO A 365 13.12 39.68 -21.33
CA PRO A 365 13.85 40.79 -20.69
C PRO A 365 14.32 40.44 -19.27
N GLU A 366 15.38 41.10 -18.79
CA GLU A 366 16.01 40.79 -17.47
C GLU A 366 15.05 40.90 -16.27
N ASN A 367 13.98 41.68 -16.41
CA ASN A 367 12.99 41.95 -15.36
C ASN A 367 11.71 41.10 -15.47
N VAL A 368 11.65 40.15 -16.42
CA VAL A 368 10.51 39.24 -16.59
C VAL A 368 10.90 37.87 -16.07
N VAL A 369 10.07 37.35 -15.18
CA VAL A 369 10.23 36.03 -14.56
C VAL A 369 8.94 35.27 -14.66
N LEU A 370 9.03 33.94 -14.67
CA LEU A 370 7.83 33.11 -14.59
C LEU A 370 7.56 32.75 -13.13
N VAL A 371 6.30 32.81 -12.74
CA VAL A 371 5.79 32.44 -11.42
C VAL A 371 4.69 31.41 -11.63
N GLU A 372 4.66 30.39 -10.79
CA GLU A 372 3.60 29.38 -10.82
C GLU A 372 2.24 30.07 -10.55
N GLU A 373 1.26 29.79 -11.40
CA GLU A 373 0.01 30.55 -11.48
C GLU A 373 -0.85 30.43 -10.21
N GLN A 374 -0.88 29.27 -9.55
CA GLN A 374 -1.64 29.06 -8.31
C GLN A 374 -1.03 29.78 -7.10
N SER A 375 0.24 30.16 -7.20
CA SER A 375 0.96 30.92 -6.18
C SER A 375 0.64 32.42 -6.23
N ILE A 376 0.01 32.91 -7.30
CA ILE A 376 -0.34 34.32 -7.50
C ILE A 376 -1.68 34.60 -6.80
N VAL A 377 -1.68 35.62 -5.93
CA VAL A 377 -2.84 36.03 -5.14
C VAL A 377 -3.45 37.30 -5.72
N HIS A 378 -4.77 37.32 -5.87
CA HIS A 378 -5.57 38.46 -6.34
C HIS A 378 -6.46 38.98 -5.20
N GLU A 379 -6.13 40.14 -4.63
CA GLU A 379 -6.95 40.83 -3.63
C GLU A 379 -7.40 42.20 -4.19
N GLY A 380 -8.63 42.26 -4.70
CA GLY A 380 -9.15 43.48 -5.34
C GLY A 380 -8.36 43.81 -6.61
N ASP A 381 -7.76 45.00 -6.65
CA ASP A 381 -6.89 45.45 -7.76
C ASP A 381 -5.41 45.09 -7.56
N GLN A 382 -5.07 44.40 -6.46
CA GLN A 382 -3.69 44.03 -6.14
C GLN A 382 -3.41 42.59 -6.56
N THR A 383 -2.33 42.41 -7.31
CA THR A 383 -1.78 41.10 -7.66
C THR A 383 -0.39 40.97 -7.05
N PHE A 384 -0.16 39.91 -6.27
CA PHE A 384 1.10 39.72 -5.57
C PHE A 384 1.41 38.24 -5.29
N VAL A 385 2.64 37.99 -4.86
CA VAL A 385 3.05 36.72 -4.23
C VAL A 385 3.62 36.98 -2.85
N TYR A 386 3.72 35.92 -2.03
CA TYR A 386 4.40 35.96 -0.74
C TYR A 386 5.84 35.50 -0.88
N LEU A 387 6.78 36.44 -0.74
CA LEU A 387 8.22 36.13 -0.74
C LEU A 387 8.69 35.74 0.66
N VAL A 388 9.49 34.69 0.73
CA VAL A 388 10.14 34.22 1.95
C VAL A 388 11.31 35.15 2.32
N THR A 389 11.41 35.51 3.59
CA THR A 389 12.36 36.55 4.07
C THR A 389 13.37 36.05 5.10
N ASN A 390 13.09 34.94 5.80
CA ASN A 390 13.92 34.41 6.89
C ASN A 390 14.81 33.22 6.50
N THR A 391 14.82 32.84 5.22
CA THR A 391 15.65 31.75 4.72
C THR A 391 15.95 31.97 3.23
N THR A 392 17.09 31.46 2.78
CA THR A 392 17.45 31.44 1.36
C THR A 392 17.53 30.01 0.85
N ARG A 393 17.69 29.84 -0.47
CA ARG A 393 17.78 28.51 -1.11
C ARG A 393 18.91 27.63 -0.58
N ARG A 394 19.95 28.23 0.02
CA ARG A 394 21.14 27.52 0.51
C ARG A 394 21.01 27.09 1.97
N ASP A 395 20.01 27.60 2.67
CA ASP A 395 19.80 27.36 4.09
C ASP A 395 18.87 26.15 4.31
N LEU A 396 18.89 25.62 5.53
CA LEU A 396 17.86 24.70 5.99
C LEU A 396 16.56 25.48 6.20
N PHE A 397 15.49 25.08 5.52
CA PHE A 397 14.20 25.75 5.64
C PHE A 397 13.63 25.55 7.05
N PRO A 398 13.27 26.64 7.76
CA PRO A 398 12.54 26.53 9.01
C PRO A 398 11.10 26.07 8.74
N GLU A 399 10.48 25.41 9.71
CA GLU A 399 9.07 25.00 9.66
C GLU A 399 8.13 26.21 9.54
N VAL A 400 8.50 27.35 10.14
CA VAL A 400 7.78 28.62 10.01
C VAL A 400 8.56 29.58 9.12
N LEU A 401 7.99 29.87 7.95
CA LEU A 401 8.51 30.82 6.99
C LEU A 401 7.95 32.21 7.30
N LYS A 402 8.82 33.21 7.41
CA LYS A 402 8.39 34.62 7.43
C LYS A 402 8.23 35.10 6.02
N VAL A 403 7.07 35.64 5.69
CA VAL A 403 6.75 36.10 4.34
C VAL A 403 6.50 37.60 4.29
N ARG A 404 6.64 38.18 3.10
CA ARG A 404 6.20 39.54 2.80
C ARG A 404 5.44 39.57 1.49
N LYS A 405 4.40 40.40 1.41
CA LYS A 405 3.71 40.68 0.14
C LYS A 405 4.69 41.35 -0.83
N GLN A 406 4.73 40.85 -2.05
CA GLN A 406 5.50 41.43 -3.13
C GLN A 406 4.61 41.59 -4.35
N MET A 407 4.31 42.86 -4.66
CA MET A 407 3.45 43.23 -5.79
C MET A 407 4.08 42.82 -7.12
N LEU A 408 3.22 42.42 -8.06
CA LEU A 408 3.59 42.04 -9.41
C LEU A 408 2.54 42.47 -10.44
N GLU A 409 2.95 42.55 -11.69
CA GLU A 409 2.09 42.71 -12.86
C GLU A 409 2.18 41.44 -13.72
N GLU A 410 1.04 40.83 -13.99
CA GLU A 410 0.94 39.70 -14.92
C GLU A 410 1.07 40.18 -16.37
N LEU A 411 1.82 39.43 -17.17
CA LEU A 411 1.95 39.64 -18.60
C LEU A 411 1.23 38.53 -19.37
N ASP A 412 1.13 38.69 -20.70
CA ASP A 412 0.34 37.80 -21.56
C ASP A 412 0.87 36.36 -21.67
N LEU A 413 2.16 36.11 -21.38
CA LEU A 413 2.75 34.78 -21.56
C LEU A 413 2.34 33.84 -20.41
N ARG A 414 1.59 32.81 -20.78
CA ARG A 414 1.20 31.68 -19.91
C ARG A 414 1.74 30.37 -20.50
N VAL A 415 2.50 29.64 -19.70
CA VAL A 415 3.28 28.47 -20.14
C VAL A 415 2.80 27.23 -19.38
N PRO A 416 2.23 26.22 -20.05
CA PRO A 416 1.99 24.92 -19.42
C PRO A 416 3.32 24.21 -19.19
N PHE A 417 3.50 23.62 -18.01
CA PHE A 417 4.68 22.86 -17.63
C PHE A 417 4.26 21.52 -17.04
N LEU A 418 4.72 20.42 -17.68
CA LEU A 418 4.44 19.04 -17.26
C LEU A 418 2.96 18.77 -16.94
N GLY A 419 2.03 19.34 -17.71
CA GLY A 419 0.59 19.05 -17.65
C GLY A 419 -0.16 19.61 -16.44
N ASN A 420 0.44 19.62 -15.25
CA ASN A 420 -0.19 20.01 -13.99
C ASN A 420 0.06 21.48 -13.61
N TRP A 421 1.19 22.06 -14.03
CA TRP A 421 1.57 23.41 -13.64
C TRP A 421 1.39 24.39 -14.79
N PHE A 422 1.01 25.61 -14.44
CA PHE A 422 1.01 26.73 -15.35
C PHE A 422 1.89 27.83 -14.77
N PHE A 423 2.73 28.40 -15.62
CA PHE A 423 3.63 29.47 -15.25
C PHE A 423 3.22 30.74 -15.99
N ARG A 424 3.04 31.83 -15.23
CA ARG A 424 2.73 33.16 -15.75
C ARG A 424 3.98 34.00 -15.76
N SER A 425 4.24 34.69 -16.87
CA SER A 425 5.25 35.74 -16.89
C SER A 425 4.77 36.94 -16.10
N VAL A 426 5.61 37.45 -15.20
CA VAL A 426 5.30 38.57 -14.32
C VAL A 426 6.46 39.57 -14.28
N GLN A 427 6.13 40.82 -13.93
CA GLN A 427 7.11 41.83 -13.52
C GLN A 427 6.86 42.24 -12.08
N PHE A 428 7.88 42.14 -11.25
CA PHE A 428 7.82 42.60 -9.86
C PHE A 428 7.78 44.12 -9.77
N LYS A 429 6.94 44.65 -8.87
CA LYS A 429 6.70 46.08 -8.65
C LYS A 429 7.10 46.52 -7.26
N ASP A 430 7.75 47.68 -7.16
CA ASP A 430 8.03 48.33 -5.87
C ASP A 430 6.76 48.97 -5.29
N ASP A 431 6.90 49.54 -4.09
CA ASP A 431 5.78 50.18 -3.37
C ASP A 431 5.20 51.39 -4.13
N ASP A 432 5.97 51.98 -5.06
CA ASP A 432 5.54 53.07 -5.96
C ASP A 432 4.92 52.54 -7.27
N GLY A 433 4.82 51.22 -7.45
CA GLY A 433 4.29 50.58 -8.67
C GLY A 433 5.27 50.55 -9.86
N LYS A 434 6.55 50.85 -9.66
CA LYS A 434 7.58 50.77 -10.70
C LYS A 434 8.19 49.38 -10.76
N THR A 435 8.55 48.97 -11.97
CA THR A 435 9.25 47.70 -12.18
C THR A 435 10.60 47.69 -11.46
N MET A 436 10.83 46.65 -10.66
CA MET A 436 12.06 46.47 -9.88
C MET A 436 12.95 45.35 -10.45
N PRO A 437 14.27 45.38 -10.20
CA PRO A 437 15.13 44.24 -10.48
C PRO A 437 14.74 43.05 -9.61
N VAL A 438 14.90 41.85 -10.18
CA VAL A 438 14.53 40.61 -9.53
C VAL A 438 15.79 39.94 -8.98
N ASP A 439 15.75 39.52 -7.72
CA ASP A 439 16.80 38.70 -7.13
C ASP A 439 16.49 37.21 -7.39
N GLU A 440 17.40 36.53 -8.10
CA GLU A 440 17.21 35.13 -8.51
C GLU A 440 17.29 34.13 -7.35
N ASP A 441 17.79 34.55 -6.18
CA ASP A 441 17.83 33.74 -4.97
C ASP A 441 16.51 33.84 -4.15
N TRP A 442 15.55 34.68 -4.57
CA TRP A 442 14.22 34.75 -3.96
C TRP A 442 13.47 33.43 -4.04
N ILE A 443 12.66 33.21 -3.01
CA ILE A 443 11.76 32.07 -2.89
C ILE A 443 10.38 32.65 -2.61
N TYR A 444 9.38 32.15 -3.31
CA TYR A 444 7.99 32.45 -3.02
C TYR A 444 7.28 31.21 -2.51
N VAL A 445 6.27 31.45 -1.69
CA VAL A 445 5.36 30.43 -1.20
C VAL A 445 4.33 30.13 -2.28
N GLY A 446 3.96 28.86 -2.42
CA GLY A 446 2.94 28.41 -3.34
C GLY A 446 1.52 28.70 -2.85
N THR A 447 0.60 27.79 -3.17
CA THR A 447 -0.79 27.88 -2.75
C THR A 447 -0.91 27.92 -1.23
N LEU A 448 -1.62 28.93 -0.73
CA LEU A 448 -1.89 29.07 0.70
C LEU A 448 -3.10 28.23 1.11
N GLU A 449 -2.91 27.44 2.15
CA GLU A 449 -3.92 26.59 2.74
C GLU A 449 -4.32 27.09 4.14
N GLY A 450 -5.61 27.19 4.35
CA GLY A 450 -6.23 27.57 5.60
C GLY A 450 -7.73 27.63 5.37
N GLY A 451 -8.55 27.32 6.38
CA GLY A 451 -10.00 27.55 6.25
C GLY A 451 -10.27 28.99 5.82
N GLU A 452 -11.35 29.26 5.08
CA GLU A 452 -11.66 30.61 4.57
C GLU A 452 -11.60 31.69 5.66
N GLU A 453 -12.09 31.37 6.86
CA GLU A 453 -12.04 32.25 8.02
C GLU A 453 -10.61 32.53 8.49
N THR A 454 -9.74 31.52 8.47
CA THR A 454 -8.32 31.64 8.82
C THR A 454 -7.60 32.54 7.82
N LEU A 455 -7.78 32.29 6.53
CA LEU A 455 -7.16 33.11 5.47
C LEU A 455 -7.64 34.57 5.52
N ALA A 456 -8.93 34.80 5.82
CA ALA A 456 -9.48 36.14 5.93
C ALA A 456 -8.94 36.96 7.12
N HIS A 457 -8.50 36.30 8.19
CA HIS A 457 -7.95 36.94 9.40
C HIS A 457 -6.43 36.79 9.54
N TRP A 458 -5.78 36.23 8.53
CA TRP A 458 -4.33 36.02 8.55
C TRP A 458 -3.59 37.37 8.47
N ASP A 459 -2.51 37.49 9.24
CA ASP A 459 -1.70 38.70 9.33
C ASP A 459 -0.81 38.94 8.10
N GLY A 460 -0.61 37.93 7.26
CA GLY A 460 0.25 38.00 6.09
C GLY A 460 1.75 37.98 6.42
N GLU A 461 2.13 37.61 7.65
CA GLU A 461 3.52 37.67 8.11
C GLU A 461 4.22 36.31 8.14
N SER A 462 3.48 35.23 8.36
CA SER A 462 4.05 33.89 8.50
C SER A 462 3.23 32.79 7.86
N VAL A 463 3.92 31.86 7.21
CA VAL A 463 3.35 30.64 6.63
C VAL A 463 4.08 29.45 7.24
N VAL A 464 3.34 28.47 7.71
CA VAL A 464 3.90 27.20 8.16
C VAL A 464 4.07 26.30 6.95
N LEU A 465 5.30 25.82 6.72
CA LEU A 465 5.55 24.83 5.68
C LEU A 465 4.92 23.51 6.15
N ASN A 466 3.77 23.18 5.59
CA ASN A 466 3.03 21.97 5.94
C ASN A 466 3.54 20.82 5.11
N SER A 467 4.37 19.97 5.70
CA SER A 467 4.41 18.59 5.25
C SER A 467 3.16 17.93 5.83
N HIS A 468 2.11 17.75 5.03
CA HIS A 468 0.84 17.09 5.38
C HIS A 468 0.96 16.04 6.48
N ALA A 469 -0.16 15.77 7.18
CA ALA A 469 -0.25 14.60 8.05
C ALA A 469 0.23 13.35 7.29
N GLN A 470 1.41 12.87 7.66
CA GLN A 470 2.08 11.79 6.94
C GLN A 470 1.54 10.47 7.44
N TRP A 471 1.42 9.49 6.54
CA TRP A 471 1.19 8.12 6.96
C TRP A 471 2.26 7.73 7.97
N MET A 472 1.82 7.36 9.18
CA MET A 472 2.71 6.98 10.26
C MET A 472 3.62 5.83 9.88
N HIS A 473 3.11 4.91 9.04
CA HIS A 473 3.88 3.84 8.44
C HIS A 473 3.96 3.98 6.93
N ARG A 474 5.18 3.81 6.42
CA ARG A 474 5.48 3.74 5.00
C ARG A 474 6.03 2.36 4.66
N PRO A 475 5.73 1.83 3.46
CA PRO A 475 6.38 0.62 2.97
C PRO A 475 7.91 0.77 3.04
N GLY A 476 8.57 -0.19 3.68
CA GLY A 476 10.01 -0.18 3.93
C GLY A 476 10.39 0.07 5.39
N ASP A 477 9.48 0.60 6.21
CA ASP A 477 9.75 0.80 7.65
C ASP A 477 9.97 -0.56 8.35
N LEU A 478 10.78 -0.53 9.42
CA LEU A 478 11.00 -1.68 10.29
C LEU A 478 10.16 -1.53 11.57
N VAL A 479 9.55 -2.64 11.99
CA VAL A 479 8.70 -2.68 13.19
C VAL A 479 9.07 -3.88 14.05
N ALA A 480 8.97 -3.75 15.38
CA ALA A 480 9.22 -4.83 16.32
C ALA A 480 7.89 -5.44 16.74
N VAL A 481 7.62 -6.65 16.30
CA VAL A 481 6.38 -7.37 16.65
C VAL A 481 6.61 -8.21 17.89
N ASN A 482 5.82 -8.00 18.94
CA ASN A 482 5.87 -8.85 20.11
C ASN A 482 5.09 -10.15 19.85
N LEU A 483 5.83 -11.23 19.72
CA LEU A 483 5.36 -12.58 19.47
C LEU A 483 5.18 -13.40 20.74
N ALA A 484 5.44 -12.82 21.92
CA ALA A 484 5.31 -13.54 23.18
C ALA A 484 3.92 -14.10 23.40
N SER A 485 3.86 -15.35 23.86
CA SER A 485 2.62 -16.04 24.18
C SER A 485 2.07 -15.53 25.52
N ASP A 486 0.76 -15.23 25.58
CA ASP A 486 0.05 -14.93 26.84
C ASP A 486 -0.04 -16.15 27.79
N GLN A 487 0.59 -17.28 27.44
CA GLN A 487 0.62 -18.50 28.25
C GLN A 487 1.77 -18.55 29.27
N ALA A 488 2.36 -17.41 29.65
CA ALA A 488 3.26 -17.41 30.80
C ALA A 488 2.44 -17.72 32.05
N GLU A 489 2.60 -18.92 32.61
CA GLU A 489 1.97 -19.27 33.89
C GLU A 489 2.75 -18.65 35.04
N GLU A 490 2.07 -18.32 36.13
CA GLU A 490 2.73 -17.82 37.33
C GLU A 490 3.64 -18.91 37.91
N GLY A 491 4.95 -18.69 37.89
CA GLY A 491 5.96 -19.72 38.16
C GLY A 491 7.21 -19.16 38.81
N PHE A 492 8.17 -20.04 39.13
CA PHE A 492 9.44 -19.64 39.70
C PHE A 492 10.48 -19.42 38.60
N TYR A 493 10.92 -18.17 38.45
CA TYR A 493 11.79 -17.74 37.36
C TYR A 493 13.13 -17.22 37.89
N VAL A 494 14.22 -17.86 37.47
CA VAL A 494 15.59 -17.51 37.90
C VAL A 494 16.48 -17.19 36.70
N PRO A 495 17.48 -16.31 36.83
CA PRO A 495 18.50 -16.09 35.79
C PRO A 495 19.25 -17.39 35.46
N ILE A 496 19.78 -17.52 34.24
CA ILE A 496 20.56 -18.70 33.85
C ILE A 496 21.77 -18.92 34.76
N GLU A 497 22.35 -17.85 35.28
CA GLU A 497 23.49 -17.86 36.20
C GLU A 497 23.17 -18.58 37.52
N ALA A 498 21.88 -18.71 37.88
CA ALA A 498 21.42 -19.43 39.05
C ALA A 498 21.39 -20.96 38.86
N ILE A 499 21.42 -21.43 37.61
CA ILE A 499 21.27 -22.83 37.25
C ILE A 499 22.65 -23.46 37.07
N TYR A 500 22.93 -24.48 37.90
CA TYR A 500 24.13 -25.30 37.83
C TYR A 500 23.81 -26.61 37.11
N GLU A 501 24.50 -26.89 36.00
CA GLU A 501 24.32 -28.11 35.21
C GLU A 501 25.49 -29.09 35.44
N GLU A 502 25.18 -30.31 35.89
CA GLU A 502 26.16 -31.38 36.11
C GLU A 502 25.56 -32.71 35.66
N ALA A 503 26.29 -33.45 34.81
CA ALA A 503 25.84 -34.73 34.26
C ALA A 503 24.41 -34.70 33.65
N GLU A 504 24.13 -33.67 32.84
CA GLU A 504 22.85 -33.42 32.16
C GLU A 504 21.65 -33.18 33.09
N GLN A 505 21.89 -32.90 34.37
CA GLN A 505 20.86 -32.54 35.35
C GLN A 505 21.05 -31.09 35.82
N CYS A 506 19.94 -30.37 35.95
CA CYS A 506 19.92 -28.99 36.42
C CYS A 506 19.70 -28.92 37.93
N TYR A 507 20.44 -28.04 38.59
CA TYR A 507 20.39 -27.79 40.02
C TYR A 507 20.37 -26.30 40.31
N VAL A 508 19.80 -25.94 41.46
CA VAL A 508 19.95 -24.60 42.07
C VAL A 508 20.42 -24.78 43.51
N PHE A 509 21.10 -23.76 44.06
CA PHE A 509 21.54 -23.78 45.46
C PHE A 509 20.61 -22.90 46.30
N ALA A 510 19.83 -23.49 47.20
CA ALA A 510 19.01 -22.76 48.15
C ALA A 510 19.74 -22.57 49.48
N ILE A 511 19.51 -21.46 50.17
CA ILE A 511 20.09 -21.18 51.48
C ILE A 511 19.15 -21.64 52.58
N GLN A 512 19.65 -22.48 53.47
CA GLN A 512 18.98 -22.94 54.69
C GLN A 512 19.97 -22.83 55.85
N ASP A 513 19.60 -22.09 56.90
CA ASP A 513 20.42 -21.89 58.11
C ASP A 513 21.88 -21.44 57.85
N GLY A 514 22.08 -20.55 56.86
CA GLY A 514 23.39 -20.00 56.50
C GLY A 514 24.30 -20.96 55.71
N LYS A 515 23.78 -22.11 55.29
CA LYS A 515 24.45 -23.08 54.40
C LYS A 515 23.69 -23.21 53.08
N VAL A 516 24.39 -23.60 52.03
CA VAL A 516 23.77 -23.93 50.75
C VAL A 516 23.37 -25.40 50.69
N LYS A 517 22.15 -25.65 50.22
CA LYS A 517 21.63 -26.96 49.90
C LYS A 517 21.34 -27.04 48.41
N ARG A 518 21.86 -28.08 47.76
CA ARG A 518 21.68 -28.32 46.34
C ARG A 518 20.30 -28.95 46.10
N LEU A 519 19.48 -28.29 45.31
CA LEU A 519 18.15 -28.74 44.93
C LEU A 519 18.12 -29.09 43.44
N ARG A 520 17.58 -30.26 43.12
CA ARG A 520 17.36 -30.64 41.72
C ARG A 520 16.13 -29.91 41.18
N VAL A 521 16.26 -29.36 39.97
CA VAL A 521 15.18 -28.65 39.29
C VAL A 521 15.06 -29.09 37.84
N ASP A 522 13.83 -29.09 37.34
CA ASP A 522 13.57 -29.25 35.92
C ASP A 522 13.44 -27.87 35.28
N ARG A 523 14.36 -27.54 34.37
CA ARG A 523 14.32 -26.30 33.59
C ARG A 523 13.29 -26.46 32.46
N GLN A 524 12.31 -25.57 32.40
CA GLN A 524 11.36 -25.48 31.28
C GLN A 524 11.82 -24.42 30.27
N GLY A 525 11.57 -24.64 28.99
CA GLY A 525 11.89 -23.72 27.90
C GLY A 525 13.03 -24.18 26.97
N THR A 526 12.98 -23.73 25.72
CA THR A 526 14.05 -23.97 24.73
C THR A 526 15.29 -23.14 25.04
N LYS A 527 16.47 -23.68 24.66
CA LYS A 527 17.80 -23.08 24.80
C LYS A 527 17.92 -21.75 24.03
N ASN A 528 17.35 -20.67 24.50
CA ASN A 528 17.72 -19.31 24.09
C ASN A 528 18.69 -18.76 25.14
N LEU A 529 19.93 -18.53 24.72
CA LEU A 529 21.07 -18.14 25.55
C LEU A 529 21.31 -16.63 25.44
N ASP A 530 20.27 -15.82 25.58
CA ASP A 530 20.45 -14.38 25.73
C ASP A 530 20.79 -14.10 27.20
N ALA A 531 21.89 -13.37 27.43
CA ALA A 531 22.31 -12.98 28.77
C ALA A 531 21.21 -12.13 29.42
N GLY A 532 20.71 -12.53 30.59
CA GLY A 532 19.60 -11.87 31.29
C GLY A 532 18.22 -12.51 31.13
N ALA A 533 18.08 -13.56 30.31
CA ALA A 533 16.82 -14.32 30.21
C ALA A 533 16.52 -15.11 31.50
N LEU A 534 15.29 -14.99 32.00
CA LEU A 534 14.80 -15.75 33.14
C LEU A 534 14.24 -17.11 32.69
N PHE A 535 14.64 -18.18 33.37
CA PHE A 535 14.17 -19.53 33.11
C PHE A 535 13.19 -19.99 34.18
N GLU A 536 12.10 -20.62 33.75
CA GLU A 536 11.19 -21.29 34.67
C GLU A 536 11.87 -22.57 35.20
N ILE A 537 11.90 -22.69 36.52
CA ILE A 537 12.36 -23.89 37.22
C ILE A 537 11.19 -24.54 37.96
N ARG A 538 11.04 -25.86 37.80
CA ARG A 538 10.03 -26.65 38.49
C ARG A 538 10.69 -27.67 39.40
N SER A 539 10.26 -27.70 40.66
CA SER A 539 10.61 -28.75 41.62
C SER A 539 9.61 -28.73 42.77
N PRO A 540 9.20 -29.89 43.30
CA PRO A 540 8.29 -29.95 44.44
C PRO A 540 8.88 -29.32 45.72
N GLU A 541 10.21 -29.11 45.76
CA GLU A 541 10.90 -28.54 46.91
C GLU A 541 10.97 -27.00 46.88
N LEU A 542 10.56 -26.34 45.78
CA LEU A 542 10.58 -24.89 45.65
C LEU A 542 9.37 -24.23 46.32
N VAL A 543 9.62 -23.23 47.16
CA VAL A 543 8.59 -22.47 47.88
C VAL A 543 8.88 -20.97 47.77
N SER A 544 7.82 -20.15 47.74
CA SER A 544 7.95 -18.69 47.72
C SER A 544 8.67 -18.19 48.98
N GLY A 545 9.59 -17.24 48.83
CA GLY A 545 10.44 -16.72 49.90
C GLY A 545 11.77 -17.45 50.10
N MET A 546 12.02 -18.57 49.40
CA MET A 546 13.33 -19.25 49.47
C MET A 546 14.44 -18.37 48.88
N GLU A 547 15.59 -18.27 49.56
CA GLU A 547 16.76 -17.58 49.02
C GLU A 547 17.60 -18.55 48.17
N ILE A 548 17.73 -18.28 46.88
CA ILE A 548 18.52 -19.06 45.93
C ILE A 548 19.77 -18.28 45.55
N VAL A 549 20.91 -18.97 45.45
CA VAL A 549 22.16 -18.37 44.99
C VAL A 549 22.11 -18.14 43.48
N VAL A 550 22.37 -16.89 43.08
CA VAL A 550 22.42 -16.45 41.67
C VAL A 550 23.83 -16.04 41.23
N GLY A 551 24.78 -15.88 42.18
CA GLY A 551 26.17 -15.53 41.89
C GLY A 551 27.14 -16.19 42.87
N GLY A 552 28.30 -16.62 42.36
CA GLY A 552 29.32 -17.34 43.15
C GLY A 552 29.18 -18.87 43.13
N ILE A 553 28.45 -19.44 42.16
CA ILE A 553 28.04 -20.86 42.15
C ILE A 553 29.17 -21.84 41.83
N HIS A 554 30.14 -21.44 41.00
CA HIS A 554 31.21 -22.32 40.47
C HIS A 554 32.12 -22.97 41.52
N PHE A 555 31.98 -22.62 42.81
CA PHE A 555 32.80 -23.15 43.90
C PHE A 555 31.99 -23.70 45.08
N LEU A 556 30.67 -23.80 44.93
CA LEU A 556 29.79 -24.28 45.98
C LEU A 556 29.65 -25.79 45.94
N ARG A 557 29.62 -26.38 47.14
CA ARG A 557 29.25 -27.77 47.38
C ARG A 557 28.10 -27.81 48.37
N ASP A 558 27.38 -28.92 48.36
CA ASP A 558 26.28 -29.15 49.30
C ASP A 558 26.78 -29.01 50.76
N ASP A 559 25.93 -28.45 51.63
CA ASP A 559 26.20 -28.16 53.05
C ASP A 559 27.34 -27.17 53.36
N GLN A 560 27.82 -26.42 52.35
CA GLN A 560 28.87 -25.44 52.55
C GLN A 560 28.33 -24.14 53.19
N PRO A 561 29.01 -23.57 54.21
CA PRO A 561 28.62 -22.28 54.77
C PRO A 561 28.86 -21.17 53.76
N VAL A 562 27.92 -20.22 53.67
CA VAL A 562 27.99 -19.08 52.76
C VAL A 562 27.71 -17.78 53.49
N ARG A 563 28.23 -16.67 52.94
CA ARG A 563 27.98 -15.32 53.41
C ARG A 563 27.27 -14.56 52.30
N VAL A 564 26.03 -14.16 52.54
CA VAL A 564 25.29 -13.31 51.60
C VAL A 564 25.96 -11.94 51.55
N ILE A 565 26.43 -11.55 50.36
CA ILE A 565 27.09 -10.25 50.14
C ILE A 565 26.21 -9.25 49.39
N ALA A 566 25.22 -9.74 48.65
CA ALA A 566 24.27 -8.93 47.89
C ALA A 566 22.95 -9.70 47.69
N LYS A 567 21.84 -8.97 47.58
CA LYS A 567 20.54 -9.49 47.14
C LYS A 567 20.25 -8.96 45.74
N PHE A 568 20.00 -9.87 44.80
CA PHE A 568 19.58 -9.57 43.45
C PHE A 568 18.08 -9.29 43.45
N ASP A 569 17.70 -8.08 43.06
CA ASP A 569 16.30 -7.72 42.85
C ASP A 569 15.92 -8.05 41.41
N ALA A 570 15.00 -8.99 41.25
CA ALA A 570 14.61 -9.44 39.92
C ALA A 570 13.55 -8.54 39.25
N SER A 571 13.08 -7.49 39.94
CA SER A 571 12.20 -6.45 39.38
C SER A 571 12.96 -5.41 38.55
N SER A 572 14.28 -5.32 38.68
CA SER A 572 15.12 -4.37 37.92
C SER A 572 15.40 -4.79 36.47
N LEU A 573 14.94 -5.97 36.04
CA LEU A 573 15.01 -6.44 34.66
C LEU A 573 13.79 -5.90 33.90
N GLU A 574 13.80 -4.61 33.54
CA GLU A 574 12.71 -4.02 32.77
C GLU A 574 12.71 -4.51 31.30
N PRO A 575 11.53 -4.81 30.71
CA PRO A 575 11.41 -5.28 29.32
C PRO A 575 11.83 -4.26 28.26
N THR A 576 12.11 -3.01 28.64
CA THR A 576 12.35 -1.86 27.77
C THR A 576 13.69 -1.90 27.03
N GLN A 577 14.70 -2.59 27.55
CA GLN A 577 16.03 -2.63 26.92
C GLN A 577 16.07 -3.49 25.63
N VAL A 578 15.26 -4.56 25.55
CA VAL A 578 15.30 -5.50 24.42
C VAL A 578 14.66 -4.94 23.14
N ALA A 579 13.61 -4.11 23.27
CA ALA A 579 13.00 -3.42 22.13
C ALA A 579 13.95 -2.40 21.46
N THR A 580 14.95 -1.92 22.20
CA THR A 580 15.91 -0.94 21.67
C THR A 580 16.99 -1.59 20.82
N GLU A 581 17.42 -2.82 21.16
CA GLU A 581 18.43 -3.57 20.39
C GLU A 581 17.88 -4.28 19.15
N ALA A 582 16.56 -4.49 19.06
CA ALA A 582 15.90 -5.18 17.94
C ALA A 582 15.52 -4.28 16.75
N LEU A 583 15.60 -2.96 16.91
CA LEU A 583 15.27 -1.90 15.94
C LEU A 583 16.49 -1.01 15.72
#